data_AF-A0A6L9PXD8-F1
#
_entry.id   AF-A0A6L9PXD8-F1
#
_cell.length_a   1.000
_cell.length_b   1.000
_cell.length_c   1.000
_cell.angle_alpha   90.00
_cell.angle_beta   90.00
_cell.angle_gamma   90.00
#
_symmetry.space_group_name_H-M   'P 1'
#
loop_
_entity.id
_entity.type
_entity.pdbx_description
1 polymer ?
#
loop_
_entity_poly.entity_id
_entity_poly.type
_entity_poly.pdbx_seq_one_letter_code
_entity_poly.pdbx_strand_id
1 'polypeptide(L)'
;MLEAKPPSKSPDLLVSRDGIEFYVECKRQSRRPTYSDREHQAFLRMWEGIPTLVREVSGQWIWIDMAFHQEITRLPESFLTEVLASALPLGQGEQTILDDEHATIRVRLIDRKAVARHMKSNRVKHNSSMLRSLLGGDWAPRNSNGPMALLARYSTVAGCEALPSGRFVDDIAWAMGGTRVCDAPQAVAAKARDVKRLLVDAVRQLPQDKTSIVHIAVETHEGRAADRLRDQRIRDLLGAFKVDRPVAAVFVHSIQYNEVIDTSWEVDETVQWWYGPMGEIANVPQWLVVPPHTAGIHRAHWEIYP
;
A
#
# COMPACT_ATOMS: atom_id res chain seq x y z
N MET A 1 16.48 23.73 -36.98
CA MET A 1 15.86 22.98 -35.87
C MET A 1 14.48 23.55 -35.66
N LEU A 2 13.42 22.74 -35.78
CA LEU A 2 12.08 23.16 -35.37
C LEU A 2 12.07 23.23 -33.84
N GLU A 3 11.71 24.38 -33.27
CA GLU A 3 11.46 24.51 -31.84
C GLU A 3 10.36 23.52 -31.45
N ALA A 4 10.68 22.60 -30.55
CA ALA A 4 9.69 21.72 -29.95
C ALA A 4 8.76 22.57 -29.08
N LYS A 5 7.63 23.01 -29.66
CA LYS A 5 6.54 23.56 -28.85
C LYS A 5 5.96 22.42 -28.01
N PRO A 6 5.80 22.60 -26.69
CA PRO A 6 5.07 21.63 -25.89
C PRO A 6 3.67 21.45 -26.50
N PRO A 7 3.14 20.21 -26.57
CA PRO A 7 1.82 19.97 -27.11
C PRO A 7 0.80 20.86 -26.39
N SER A 8 -0.14 21.43 -27.14
CA SER A 8 -1.27 22.14 -26.56
C SER A 8 -1.98 21.23 -25.58
N LYS A 9 -2.28 21.71 -24.37
CA LYS A 9 -3.00 20.92 -23.36
C LYS A 9 -4.31 20.42 -23.96
N SER A 10 -4.39 19.12 -24.16
CA SER A 10 -5.57 18.40 -24.62
C SER A 10 -5.94 17.37 -23.57
N PRO A 11 -7.24 17.06 -23.43
CA PRO A 11 -7.68 15.96 -22.58
C PRO A 11 -7.05 14.64 -23.03
N ASP A 12 -6.84 13.73 -22.08
CA ASP A 12 -6.16 12.45 -22.32
C ASP A 12 -6.91 11.55 -23.34
N LEU A 13 -8.26 11.54 -23.31
CA LEU A 13 -9.07 10.74 -24.21
C LEU A 13 -10.30 11.52 -24.73
N LEU A 14 -10.73 11.17 -25.95
CA LEU A 14 -12.05 11.47 -26.47
C LEU A 14 -12.80 10.15 -26.62
N VAL A 15 -13.91 9.99 -25.92
CA VAL A 15 -14.72 8.76 -25.92
C VAL A 15 -16.07 9.06 -26.54
N SER A 16 -16.50 8.22 -27.47
CA SER A 16 -17.81 8.32 -28.09
C SER A 16 -18.57 7.00 -28.03
N ARG A 17 -19.85 7.07 -27.68
CA ARG A 17 -20.77 5.92 -27.70
C ARG A 17 -22.19 6.40 -27.98
N ASP A 18 -22.88 5.73 -28.90
CA ASP A 18 -24.27 6.03 -29.26
C ASP A 18 -24.51 7.51 -29.62
N GLY A 19 -23.52 8.17 -30.23
CA GLY A 19 -23.57 9.58 -30.63
C GLY A 19 -23.30 10.60 -29.51
N ILE A 20 -23.01 10.14 -28.29
CA ILE A 20 -22.60 10.99 -27.17
C ILE A 20 -21.07 11.00 -27.09
N GLU A 21 -20.49 12.19 -26.96
CA GLU A 21 -19.04 12.39 -26.84
C GLU A 21 -18.67 12.95 -25.46
N PHE A 22 -17.62 12.40 -24.86
CA PHE A 22 -17.02 12.87 -23.63
C PHE A 22 -15.52 13.10 -23.81
N TYR A 23 -15.05 14.24 -23.32
CA TYR A 23 -13.62 14.47 -23.12
C TYR A 23 -13.22 13.98 -21.74
N VAL A 24 -12.24 13.08 -21.68
CA VAL A 24 -11.86 12.40 -20.45
C VAL A 24 -10.45 12.78 -20.06
N GLU A 25 -10.28 13.20 -18.82
CA GLU A 25 -8.99 13.51 -18.22
C GLU A 25 -8.67 12.51 -17.10
N CYS A 26 -7.48 11.94 -17.15
CA CYS A 26 -7.04 10.89 -16.24
C CYS A 26 -5.82 11.37 -15.43
N LYS A 27 -5.95 11.44 -14.11
CA LYS A 27 -4.83 11.73 -13.21
C LYS A 27 -4.52 10.55 -12.31
N ARG A 28 -3.24 10.39 -11.97
CA ARG A 28 -2.78 9.42 -10.97
C ARG A 28 -2.06 10.15 -9.85
N GLN A 29 -2.40 9.84 -8.61
CA GLN A 29 -1.66 10.34 -7.45
C GLN A 29 -0.29 9.68 -7.39
N SER A 30 0.75 10.47 -7.09
CA SER A 30 2.09 9.91 -6.95
C SER A 30 2.13 8.87 -5.83
N ARG A 31 2.83 7.76 -6.12
CA ARG A 31 2.77 6.53 -5.35
C ARG A 31 3.13 6.66 -3.87
N ARG A 32 4.03 7.58 -3.51
CA ARG A 32 4.39 7.85 -2.10
C ARG A 32 4.47 9.35 -1.80
N PRO A 33 3.90 9.80 -0.68
CA PRO A 33 4.21 11.11 -0.10
C PRO A 33 5.67 11.21 0.32
N THR A 34 6.26 12.40 0.19
CA THR A 34 7.59 12.70 0.75
C THR A 34 7.67 12.40 2.25
N TYR A 35 6.54 12.52 2.97
CA TYR A 35 6.44 12.09 4.35
C TYR A 35 6.69 10.59 4.52
N SER A 36 5.96 9.76 3.77
CA SER A 36 6.06 8.29 3.85
C SER A 36 7.45 7.79 3.49
N ASP A 37 8.13 8.44 2.54
CA ASP A 37 9.53 8.13 2.23
C ASP A 37 10.47 8.45 3.40
N ARG A 38 10.33 9.63 4.03
CA ARG A 38 11.14 9.98 5.22
C ARG A 38 10.90 9.04 6.39
N GLU A 39 9.64 8.71 6.67
CA GLU A 39 9.28 7.76 7.71
C GLU A 39 9.84 6.36 7.42
N HIS A 40 9.74 5.89 6.18
CA HIS A 40 10.30 4.61 5.76
C HIS A 40 11.82 4.57 5.95
N GLN A 41 12.53 5.63 5.57
CA GLN A 41 13.98 5.72 5.77
C GLN A 41 14.37 5.76 7.24
N ALA A 42 13.63 6.49 8.08
CA ALA A 42 13.86 6.47 9.53
C ALA A 42 13.67 5.07 10.13
N PHE A 43 12.62 4.37 9.71
CA PHE A 43 12.40 2.99 10.11
C PHE A 43 13.54 2.06 9.66
N LEU A 44 14.04 2.19 8.43
CA LEU A 44 15.13 1.33 7.95
C LEU A 44 16.41 1.51 8.76
N ARG A 45 16.74 2.75 9.16
CA ARG A 45 17.89 3.00 10.06
C ARG A 45 17.70 2.37 11.43
N MET A 46 16.49 2.48 11.98
CA MET A 46 16.13 1.84 13.24
C MET A 46 16.18 0.30 13.17
N TRP A 47 15.96 -0.28 11.99
CA TRP A 47 15.99 -1.73 11.77
C TRP A 47 17.39 -2.30 11.49
N GLU A 48 18.32 -1.50 10.99
CA GLU A 48 19.59 -1.96 10.39
C GLU A 48 20.40 -2.91 11.30
N GLY A 49 20.49 -2.60 12.60
CA GLY A 49 21.25 -3.41 13.57
C GLY A 49 20.50 -4.61 14.15
N ILE A 50 19.18 -4.69 13.97
CA ILE A 50 18.34 -5.69 14.63
C ILE A 50 18.66 -7.12 14.19
N PRO A 51 18.84 -7.43 12.88
CA PRO A 51 19.17 -8.79 12.45
C PRO A 51 20.47 -9.32 13.05
N THR A 52 21.49 -8.46 13.18
CA THR A 52 22.76 -8.84 13.79
C THR A 52 22.57 -9.11 15.28
N LEU A 53 21.93 -8.19 16.02
CA LEU A 53 21.63 -8.35 17.44
C LEU A 53 20.93 -9.69 17.73
N VAL A 54 19.84 -9.99 17.02
CA VAL A 54 19.05 -11.22 17.26
C VAL A 54 19.89 -12.47 16.96
N ARG A 55 20.67 -12.46 15.88
CA ARG A 55 21.50 -13.60 15.50
C ARG A 55 22.62 -13.88 16.50
N GLU A 56 23.28 -12.83 16.98
CA GLU A 56 24.44 -12.95 17.86
C GLU A 56 24.04 -13.24 19.31
N VAL A 57 22.96 -12.63 19.80
CA VAL A 57 22.52 -12.79 21.20
C VAL A 57 21.76 -14.09 21.42
N SER A 58 20.84 -14.46 20.51
CA SER A 58 19.94 -15.60 20.74
C SER A 58 19.89 -16.62 19.61
N GLY A 59 20.18 -16.21 18.36
CA GLY A 59 20.00 -17.06 17.18
C GLY A 59 18.54 -17.46 16.93
N GLN A 60 17.58 -16.88 17.66
CA GLN A 60 16.17 -17.24 17.57
C GLN A 60 15.57 -16.75 16.26
N TRP A 61 14.59 -17.51 15.76
CA TRP A 61 13.76 -17.05 14.66
C TRP A 61 12.59 -16.29 15.24
N ILE A 62 12.49 -15.00 14.95
CA ILE A 62 11.50 -14.12 15.59
C ILE A 62 10.68 -13.33 14.58
N TRP A 63 9.42 -13.12 14.89
CA TRP A 63 8.58 -12.14 14.20
C TRP A 63 8.18 -11.05 15.19
N ILE A 64 8.28 -9.79 14.76
CA ILE A 64 8.02 -8.60 15.58
C ILE A 64 6.79 -7.89 15.01
N ASP A 65 5.78 -7.67 15.85
CA ASP A 65 4.66 -6.80 15.53
C ASP A 65 4.84 -5.45 16.22
N MET A 66 4.84 -4.37 15.44
CA MET A 66 5.22 -3.04 15.87
C MET A 66 4.09 -2.05 15.56
N ALA A 67 3.50 -1.46 16.60
CA ALA A 67 2.58 -0.34 16.47
C ALA A 67 3.22 0.92 17.06
N PHE A 68 3.57 1.89 16.21
CA PHE A 68 4.16 3.15 16.64
C PHE A 68 3.09 4.23 16.87
N HIS A 69 2.95 4.66 18.11
CA HIS A 69 2.02 5.69 18.58
C HIS A 69 2.59 7.11 18.45
N GLN A 70 3.90 7.21 18.27
CA GLN A 70 4.60 8.44 17.88
C GLN A 70 5.14 8.34 16.44
N GLU A 71 5.32 9.49 15.77
CA GLU A 71 5.99 9.53 14.47
C GLU A 71 7.38 8.89 14.56
N ILE A 72 7.65 7.87 13.73
CA ILE A 72 8.91 7.12 13.76
C ILE A 72 10.14 8.04 13.62
N THR A 73 10.01 9.14 12.88
CA THR A 73 11.09 10.13 12.70
C THR A 73 11.46 10.90 13.97
N ARG A 74 10.67 10.79 15.05
CA ARG A 74 10.95 11.42 16.36
C ARG A 74 11.57 10.46 17.35
N LEU A 75 11.56 9.15 17.06
CA LEU A 75 12.17 8.14 17.91
C LEU A 75 13.67 8.05 17.62
N PRO A 76 14.51 7.74 18.64
CA PRO A 76 15.92 7.45 18.42
C PRO A 76 16.13 6.27 17.47
N GLU A 77 17.19 6.30 16.67
CA GLU A 77 17.54 5.16 15.80
C GLU A 77 17.84 3.89 16.60
N SER A 78 18.30 4.03 17.84
CA SER A 78 18.56 2.91 18.75
C SER A 78 17.30 2.30 19.38
N PHE A 79 16.13 2.93 19.25
CA PHE A 79 14.90 2.58 19.99
C PHE A 79 14.56 1.08 19.95
N LEU A 80 14.41 0.50 18.75
CA LEU A 80 14.09 -0.94 18.63
C LEU A 80 15.23 -1.83 19.13
N THR A 81 16.49 -1.42 18.94
CA THR A 81 17.66 -2.18 19.38
C THR A 81 17.68 -2.28 20.90
N GLU A 82 17.44 -1.19 21.62
CA GLU A 82 17.40 -1.14 23.08
C GLU A 82 16.25 -1.98 23.66
N VAL A 83 15.06 -1.84 23.06
CA VAL A 83 13.86 -2.62 23.44
C VAL A 83 14.11 -4.12 23.27
N LEU A 84 14.64 -4.55 22.13
CA LEU A 84 14.90 -5.97 21.86
C LEU A 84 16.07 -6.51 22.68
N ALA A 85 17.16 -5.75 22.83
CA ALA A 85 18.33 -6.18 23.61
C ALA A 85 17.95 -6.50 25.07
N SER A 86 17.00 -5.75 25.63
CA SER A 86 16.51 -5.95 27.00
C SER A 86 15.58 -7.17 27.14
N ALA A 87 14.97 -7.62 26.04
CA ALA A 87 14.01 -8.73 26.04
C ALA A 87 14.62 -10.06 25.58
N LEU A 88 15.75 -10.04 24.85
CA LEU A 88 16.39 -11.25 24.35
C LEU A 88 17.17 -11.99 25.45
N PRO A 89 17.17 -13.34 25.44
CA PRO A 89 16.42 -14.22 24.54
C PRO A 89 14.94 -14.35 24.93
N LEU A 90 14.09 -14.56 23.93
CA LEU A 90 12.64 -14.67 24.15
C LEU A 90 12.26 -16.04 24.73
N GLY A 91 11.26 -16.04 25.61
CA GLY A 91 10.53 -17.24 25.99
C GLY A 91 9.68 -17.86 24.87
N GLN A 92 8.94 -18.92 25.19
CA GLN A 92 7.94 -19.49 24.28
C GLN A 92 6.68 -18.62 24.23
N GLY A 93 5.97 -18.66 23.09
CA GLY A 93 4.73 -17.93 22.89
C GLY A 93 4.90 -16.47 22.49
N GLU A 94 3.78 -15.75 22.49
CA GLU A 94 3.71 -14.30 22.28
C GLU A 94 4.08 -13.54 23.56
N GLN A 95 4.90 -12.50 23.40
CA GLN A 95 5.32 -11.62 24.48
C GLN A 95 5.17 -10.16 24.05
N THR A 96 4.55 -9.35 24.90
CA THR A 96 4.62 -7.89 24.78
C THR A 96 5.88 -7.42 25.51
N ILE A 97 6.81 -6.82 24.78
CA ILE A 97 8.11 -6.38 25.32
C ILE A 97 8.18 -4.86 25.52
N LEU A 98 7.22 -4.14 24.94
CA LEU A 98 6.98 -2.72 25.19
C LEU A 98 5.50 -2.42 24.96
N ASP A 99 4.92 -1.61 25.83
CA ASP A 99 3.58 -1.04 25.70
C ASP A 99 3.55 0.31 26.43
N ASP A 100 3.76 1.39 25.69
CA ASP A 100 3.81 2.75 26.21
C ASP A 100 3.25 3.78 25.20
N GLU A 101 3.39 5.06 25.52
CA GLU A 101 2.96 6.19 24.68
C GLU A 101 3.71 6.33 23.35
N HIS A 102 4.85 5.66 23.19
CA HIS A 102 5.68 5.72 21.98
C HIS A 102 5.35 4.56 21.04
N ALA A 103 5.24 3.34 21.57
CA ALA A 103 4.93 2.16 20.79
C ALA A 103 4.42 0.97 21.62
N THR A 104 3.65 0.11 20.96
CA THR A 104 3.40 -1.27 21.39
C THR A 104 4.28 -2.20 20.54
N ILE A 105 5.13 -2.99 21.19
CA ILE A 105 6.02 -3.96 20.53
C ILE A 105 5.74 -5.36 21.08
N ARG A 106 5.29 -6.24 20.20
CA ARG A 106 5.06 -7.65 20.50
C ARG A 106 6.01 -8.52 19.69
N VAL A 107 6.41 -9.63 20.27
CA VAL A 107 7.36 -10.56 19.67
C VAL A 107 6.91 -12.00 19.88
N ARG A 108 7.23 -12.85 18.91
CA ARG A 108 7.03 -14.29 19.02
C ARG A 108 8.09 -15.06 18.26
N LEU A 109 8.27 -16.32 18.64
CA LEU A 109 9.08 -17.24 17.87
C LEU A 109 8.35 -17.68 16.59
N ILE A 110 9.08 -17.76 15.47
CA ILE A 110 8.56 -18.30 14.21
C ILE A 110 8.40 -19.82 14.35
N ASP A 111 7.29 -20.38 13.85
CA ASP A 111 7.08 -21.83 13.80
C ASP A 111 7.97 -22.49 12.73
N ARG A 112 9.20 -22.81 13.13
CA ARG A 112 10.19 -23.48 12.29
C ARG A 112 9.70 -24.82 11.74
N LYS A 113 8.84 -25.54 12.46
CA LYS A 113 8.31 -26.84 12.00
C LYS A 113 7.29 -26.64 10.89
N ALA A 114 6.42 -25.64 11.00
CA ALA A 114 5.51 -25.27 9.92
C ALA A 114 6.27 -24.80 8.67
N VAL A 115 7.25 -23.92 8.85
CA VAL A 115 8.10 -23.45 7.74
C VAL A 115 8.80 -24.63 7.06
N ALA A 116 9.49 -25.48 7.80
CA ALA A 116 10.18 -26.64 7.24
C ALA A 116 9.25 -27.61 6.51
N ARG A 117 8.03 -27.84 7.03
CA ARG A 117 7.01 -28.65 6.33
C ARG A 117 6.61 -28.03 5.00
N HIS A 118 6.40 -26.72 4.94
CA HIS A 118 6.01 -26.04 3.71
C HIS A 118 7.12 -26.11 2.65
N MET A 119 8.37 -25.86 3.05
CA MET A 119 9.53 -25.82 2.14
C MET A 119 9.90 -27.20 1.55
N LYS A 120 9.42 -28.31 2.12
CA LYS A 120 9.66 -29.66 1.56
C LYS A 120 9.06 -29.86 0.17
N SER A 121 7.94 -29.19 -0.11
CA SER A 121 7.19 -29.38 -1.35
C SER A 121 7.06 -28.10 -2.18
N ASN A 122 7.53 -26.97 -1.66
CA ASN A 122 7.33 -25.66 -2.28
C ASN A 122 8.63 -24.87 -2.32
N ARG A 123 8.79 -24.07 -3.37
CA ARG A 123 9.76 -22.98 -3.42
C ARG A 123 8.99 -21.68 -3.36
N VAL A 124 9.38 -20.79 -2.45
CA VAL A 124 8.60 -19.57 -2.18
C VAL A 124 9.30 -18.37 -2.81
N LYS A 125 8.54 -17.55 -3.53
CA LYS A 125 9.08 -16.35 -4.17
C LYS A 125 9.76 -15.44 -3.13
N HIS A 126 11.01 -15.03 -3.38
CA HIS A 126 11.70 -14.12 -2.47
C HIS A 126 11.04 -12.74 -2.47
N ASN A 127 10.98 -12.09 -1.29
CA ASN A 127 10.30 -10.81 -1.06
C ASN A 127 8.81 -10.79 -1.46
N SER A 128 8.10 -11.91 -1.26
CA SER A 128 6.65 -12.01 -1.51
C SER A 128 5.83 -11.99 -0.22
N SER A 129 4.56 -11.59 -0.31
CA SER A 129 3.56 -11.79 0.75
C SER A 129 3.52 -13.22 1.24
N MET A 130 3.68 -14.20 0.35
CA MET A 130 3.69 -15.63 0.69
C MET A 130 4.82 -15.97 1.68
N LEU A 131 6.03 -15.46 1.44
CA LEU A 131 7.15 -15.66 2.35
C LEU A 131 6.90 -14.95 3.69
N ARG A 132 6.34 -13.73 3.66
CA ARG A 132 5.98 -12.99 4.87
C ARG A 132 4.96 -13.76 5.71
N SER A 133 3.87 -14.23 5.11
CA SER A 133 2.83 -14.98 5.82
C SER A 133 3.32 -16.35 6.28
N LEU A 134 4.23 -17.01 5.54
CA LEU A 134 4.84 -18.27 5.99
C LEU A 134 5.66 -18.09 7.28
N LEU A 135 6.39 -16.97 7.41
CA LEU A 135 7.25 -16.68 8.55
C LEU A 135 6.49 -15.99 9.69
N GLY A 136 5.67 -15.02 9.35
CA GLY A 136 4.96 -14.15 10.29
C GLY A 136 3.54 -14.58 10.60
N GLY A 137 2.99 -15.61 9.96
CA GLY A 137 1.64 -16.13 10.21
C GLY A 137 0.57 -15.05 10.17
N ASP A 138 -0.34 -15.08 11.14
CA ASP A 138 -1.39 -14.09 11.38
C ASP A 138 -0.87 -12.68 11.72
N TRP A 139 0.39 -12.53 12.14
CA TRP A 139 1.02 -11.21 12.33
C TRP A 139 1.55 -10.61 11.03
N ALA A 140 1.51 -11.36 9.92
CA ALA A 140 1.88 -10.88 8.60
C ALA A 140 0.69 -11.04 7.64
N PRO A 141 -0.42 -10.30 7.88
CA PRO A 141 -1.58 -10.36 7.00
C PRO A 141 -1.20 -9.90 5.59
N ARG A 142 -2.05 -10.24 4.62
CA ARG A 142 -1.89 -9.78 3.23
C ARG A 142 -1.79 -8.24 3.22
N ASN A 143 -0.83 -7.73 2.46
CA ASN A 143 -0.50 -6.30 2.36
C ASN A 143 0.10 -5.65 3.63
N SER A 144 0.51 -6.45 4.62
CA SER A 144 1.33 -5.96 5.73
C SER A 144 2.68 -5.46 5.23
N ASN A 145 3.11 -4.31 5.75
CA ASN A 145 4.41 -3.74 5.46
C ASN A 145 5.39 -4.06 6.59
N GLY A 146 6.66 -4.24 6.24
CA GLY A 146 7.73 -4.38 7.22
C GLY A 146 8.96 -5.08 6.66
N PRO A 147 10.02 -5.20 7.47
CA PRO A 147 11.27 -5.78 7.04
C PRO A 147 11.31 -7.30 7.23
N MET A 148 12.20 -7.97 6.51
CA MET A 148 12.59 -9.36 6.74
C MET A 148 14.11 -9.48 6.58
N ALA A 149 14.71 -10.35 7.37
CA ALA A 149 16.11 -10.75 7.22
C ALA A 149 16.20 -12.28 7.25
N LEU A 150 16.97 -12.84 6.31
CA LEU A 150 16.97 -14.26 6.01
C LEU A 150 18.39 -14.75 5.77
N LEU A 151 18.75 -15.87 6.37
CA LEU A 151 19.83 -16.73 5.92
C LEU A 151 19.20 -17.92 5.21
N ALA A 152 19.28 -17.96 3.89
CA ALA A 152 18.54 -18.90 3.07
C ALA A 152 19.33 -19.34 1.83
N ARG A 153 19.01 -20.53 1.31
CA ARG A 153 19.42 -20.97 -0.01
C ARG A 153 18.39 -20.50 -1.04
N TYR A 154 18.87 -20.06 -2.18
CA TYR A 154 18.03 -19.52 -3.25
C TYR A 154 18.20 -20.31 -4.54
N SER A 155 17.12 -20.36 -5.32
CA SER A 155 17.13 -20.74 -6.72
C SER A 155 16.66 -19.58 -7.59
N THR A 156 16.97 -19.67 -8.88
CA THR A 156 16.54 -18.71 -9.90
C THR A 156 15.86 -19.41 -11.05
N VAL A 157 14.86 -18.76 -11.64
CA VAL A 157 14.26 -19.21 -12.89
C VAL A 157 15.29 -19.14 -14.01
N ALA A 158 15.48 -20.25 -14.72
CA ALA A 158 16.40 -20.31 -15.86
C ALA A 158 16.01 -19.28 -16.93
N GLY A 159 16.98 -18.54 -17.45
CA GLY A 159 16.76 -17.49 -18.43
C GLY A 159 16.19 -16.18 -17.87
N CYS A 160 16.01 -16.05 -16.55
CA CYS A 160 15.58 -14.78 -15.95
C CYS A 160 16.78 -13.85 -15.72
N GLU A 161 16.91 -12.83 -16.57
CA GLU A 161 17.96 -11.79 -16.46
C GLU A 161 17.73 -10.87 -15.23
N ALA A 162 16.47 -10.64 -14.87
CA ALA A 162 16.10 -9.87 -13.69
C ALA A 162 16.15 -10.75 -12.42
N LEU A 163 17.35 -10.99 -11.90
CA LEU A 163 17.59 -11.88 -10.77
C LEU A 163 16.64 -11.68 -9.57
N PRO A 164 16.29 -10.45 -9.12
CA PRO A 164 15.31 -10.28 -8.04
C PRO A 164 13.93 -10.85 -8.39
N SER A 165 13.48 -10.64 -9.63
CA SER A 165 12.20 -11.11 -10.17
C SER A 165 12.18 -12.62 -10.43
N GLY A 166 13.35 -13.24 -10.63
CA GLY A 166 13.50 -14.69 -10.82
C GLY A 166 13.84 -15.49 -9.57
N ARG A 167 14.11 -14.85 -8.42
CA ARG A 167 14.62 -15.52 -7.21
C ARG A 167 13.52 -16.17 -6.34
N PHE A 168 13.76 -17.41 -5.92
CA PHE A 168 12.94 -18.19 -5.00
C PHE A 168 13.79 -18.69 -3.83
N VAL A 169 13.17 -18.82 -2.67
CA VAL A 169 13.74 -19.40 -1.46
C VAL A 169 13.52 -20.91 -1.53
N ASP A 170 14.61 -21.68 -1.39
CA ASP A 170 14.58 -23.14 -1.40
C ASP A 170 14.62 -23.71 0.01
N ASP A 171 15.38 -23.09 0.90
CA ASP A 171 15.57 -23.53 2.29
C ASP A 171 15.99 -22.33 3.15
N ILE A 172 15.62 -22.35 4.43
CA ILE A 172 15.84 -21.23 5.36
C ILE A 172 16.58 -21.76 6.60
N ALA A 173 17.80 -21.28 6.80
CA ALA A 173 18.62 -21.62 7.97
C ALA A 173 18.33 -20.68 9.16
N TRP A 174 18.02 -19.41 8.87
CA TRP A 174 17.58 -18.43 9.86
C TRP A 174 16.65 -17.39 9.25
N ALA A 175 15.67 -16.93 10.03
CA ALA A 175 14.78 -15.87 9.61
C ALA A 175 14.38 -14.98 10.79
N MET A 176 14.20 -13.71 10.48
CA MET A 176 13.37 -12.82 11.27
C MET A 176 12.60 -11.88 10.37
N GLY A 177 11.57 -11.27 10.91
CA GLY A 177 10.89 -10.18 10.24
C GLY A 177 10.02 -9.40 11.19
N GLY A 178 9.29 -8.46 10.62
CA GLY A 178 8.25 -7.80 11.36
C GLY A 178 7.19 -7.18 10.48
N THR A 179 6.09 -6.86 11.15
CA THR A 179 5.00 -6.06 10.64
C THR A 179 5.00 -4.74 11.39
N ARG A 180 4.81 -3.65 10.67
CA ARG A 180 4.74 -2.32 11.28
C ARG A 180 3.50 -1.56 10.86
N VAL A 181 2.96 -0.82 11.82
CA VAL A 181 1.97 0.24 11.61
C VAL A 181 2.41 1.47 12.39
N CYS A 182 1.96 2.65 11.95
CA CYS A 182 2.13 3.89 12.70
C CYS A 182 0.77 4.58 12.74
N ASP A 183 0.20 4.69 13.93
CA ASP A 183 -1.11 5.28 14.19
C ASP A 183 -1.03 6.68 14.83
N ALA A 184 0.18 7.23 14.95
CA ALA A 184 0.41 8.62 15.34
C ALA A 184 -0.46 9.57 14.49
N PRO A 185 -1.32 10.41 15.11
CA PRO A 185 -2.30 11.22 14.36
C PRO A 185 -1.68 12.12 13.28
N GLN A 186 -0.50 12.68 13.55
CA GLN A 186 0.22 13.53 12.60
C GLN A 186 0.74 12.71 11.40
N ALA A 187 1.22 11.49 11.63
CA ALA A 187 1.66 10.59 10.57
C ALA A 187 0.49 10.18 9.67
N VAL A 188 -0.63 9.77 10.28
CA VAL A 188 -1.87 9.42 9.58
C VAL A 188 -2.35 10.60 8.74
N ALA A 189 -2.42 11.80 9.31
CA ALA A 189 -2.84 13.01 8.61
C ALA A 189 -1.92 13.40 7.44
N ALA A 190 -0.60 13.24 7.60
CA ALA A 190 0.39 13.54 6.56
C ALA A 190 0.34 12.54 5.40
N LYS A 191 0.05 11.27 5.68
CA LYS A 191 -0.12 10.20 4.67
C LYS A 191 -1.44 10.32 3.90
N ALA A 192 -2.51 10.77 4.56
CA ALA A 192 -3.85 10.90 4.02
C ALA A 192 -4.04 12.09 3.04
N ARG A 193 -3.14 12.27 2.08
CA ARG A 193 -3.23 13.35 1.08
C ARG A 193 -4.48 13.20 0.21
N ASP A 194 -5.28 14.24 0.11
CA ASP A 194 -6.43 14.30 -0.79
C ASP A 194 -6.02 14.44 -2.27
N VAL A 195 -7.02 14.54 -3.15
CA VAL A 195 -6.85 14.68 -4.59
C VAL A 195 -7.15 16.10 -5.10
N LYS A 196 -7.29 17.09 -4.21
CA LYS A 196 -7.75 18.45 -4.58
C LYS A 196 -6.90 19.09 -5.68
N ARG A 197 -5.58 19.02 -5.54
CA ARG A 197 -4.67 19.57 -6.54
C ARG A 197 -4.82 18.86 -7.89
N LEU A 198 -4.92 17.54 -7.89
CA LEU A 198 -5.11 16.76 -9.12
C LEU A 198 -6.44 17.07 -9.79
N LEU A 199 -7.51 17.22 -9.01
CA LEU A 199 -8.83 17.59 -9.51
C LEU A 199 -8.82 18.98 -10.15
N VAL A 200 -8.24 19.98 -9.47
CA VAL A 200 -8.09 21.33 -10.04
C VAL A 200 -7.26 21.32 -11.31
N ASP A 201 -6.15 20.59 -11.33
CA ASP A 201 -5.28 20.49 -12.50
C ASP A 201 -5.97 19.75 -13.66
N ALA A 202 -6.75 18.70 -13.39
CA ALA A 202 -7.55 17.99 -14.38
C ALA A 202 -8.61 18.90 -14.99
N VAL A 203 -9.41 19.57 -14.16
CA VAL A 203 -10.47 20.49 -14.62
C VAL A 203 -9.90 21.59 -15.50
N ARG A 204 -8.72 22.13 -15.18
CA ARG A 204 -8.04 23.15 -15.99
C ARG A 204 -7.66 22.65 -17.39
N GLN A 205 -7.42 21.35 -17.58
CA GLN A 205 -7.06 20.73 -18.86
C GLN A 205 -8.27 20.41 -19.74
N LEU A 206 -9.48 20.43 -19.18
CA LEU A 206 -10.71 20.17 -19.94
C LEU A 206 -11.10 21.34 -20.86
N PRO A 207 -11.76 21.08 -22.00
CA PRO A 207 -12.37 22.11 -22.82
C PRO A 207 -13.42 22.93 -22.04
N GLN A 208 -13.64 24.19 -22.44
CA GLN A 208 -14.60 25.08 -21.77
C GLN A 208 -16.06 24.78 -22.15
N ASP A 209 -16.29 24.28 -23.36
CA ASP A 209 -17.61 24.15 -23.99
C ASP A 209 -18.02 22.69 -24.27
N LYS A 210 -17.23 21.71 -23.82
CA LYS A 210 -17.45 20.29 -24.11
C LYS A 210 -17.65 19.45 -22.87
N THR A 211 -18.69 18.62 -22.88
CA THR A 211 -19.01 17.70 -21.80
C THR A 211 -17.82 16.79 -21.49
N SER A 212 -17.44 16.76 -20.21
CA SER A 212 -16.18 16.15 -19.80
C SER A 212 -16.33 15.27 -18.55
N ILE A 213 -15.42 14.31 -18.39
CA ILE A 213 -15.33 13.40 -17.25
C ILE A 213 -13.90 13.43 -16.70
N VAL A 214 -13.76 13.38 -15.37
CA VAL A 214 -12.45 13.28 -14.71
C VAL A 214 -12.34 11.94 -13.99
N HIS A 215 -11.25 11.21 -14.22
CA HIS A 215 -10.87 10.04 -13.42
C HIS A 215 -9.57 10.32 -12.67
N ILE A 216 -9.55 10.02 -11.37
CA ILE A 216 -8.36 10.15 -10.52
C ILE A 216 -8.07 8.83 -9.84
N ALA A 217 -6.93 8.21 -10.14
CA ALA A 217 -6.47 7.00 -9.48
C ALA A 217 -5.56 7.32 -8.27
N VAL A 218 -5.82 6.64 -7.15
CA VAL A 218 -5.07 6.68 -5.89
C VAL A 218 -4.70 5.25 -5.51
N GLU A 219 -3.41 4.97 -5.32
CA GLU A 219 -2.96 3.69 -4.78
C GLU A 219 -3.03 3.69 -3.25
N THR A 220 -3.61 2.66 -2.66
CA THR A 220 -3.69 2.50 -1.20
C THR A 220 -2.54 1.62 -0.70
N HIS A 221 -1.57 2.27 -0.04
CA HIS A 221 -0.38 1.61 0.51
C HIS A 221 0.10 2.24 1.83
N GLU A 222 -0.66 3.18 2.38
CA GLU A 222 -0.26 3.98 3.55
C GLU A 222 -0.84 3.45 4.87
N GLY A 223 -1.63 2.37 4.79
CA GLY A 223 -2.30 1.74 5.92
C GLY A 223 -3.70 2.29 6.16
N ARG A 224 -4.52 1.48 6.83
CA ARG A 224 -5.97 1.70 6.93
C ARG A 224 -6.38 3.03 7.54
N ALA A 225 -5.68 3.48 8.59
CA ALA A 225 -6.01 4.74 9.24
C ALA A 225 -5.83 5.92 8.26
N ALA A 226 -4.76 5.90 7.46
CA ALA A 226 -4.52 6.92 6.44
C ALA A 226 -5.52 6.80 5.28
N ASP A 227 -5.87 5.58 4.88
CA ASP A 227 -6.83 5.35 3.79
C ASP A 227 -8.25 5.80 4.18
N ARG A 228 -8.72 5.48 5.40
CA ARG A 228 -10.00 5.99 5.94
C ARG A 228 -10.04 7.51 6.01
N LEU A 229 -8.98 8.14 6.52
CA LEU A 229 -8.93 9.60 6.60
C LEU A 229 -8.89 10.25 5.22
N ARG A 230 -8.16 9.66 4.26
CA ARG A 230 -8.11 10.15 2.87
C ARG A 230 -9.47 10.05 2.21
N ASP A 231 -10.14 8.92 2.37
CA ASP A 231 -11.48 8.67 1.89
C ASP A 231 -12.49 9.70 2.44
N GLN A 232 -12.43 10.02 3.73
CA GLN A 232 -13.24 11.11 4.28
C GLN A 232 -12.93 12.46 3.64
N ARG A 233 -11.65 12.82 3.48
CA ARG A 233 -11.23 14.07 2.84
C ARG A 233 -11.67 14.17 1.38
N ILE A 234 -11.67 13.06 0.64
CA ILE A 234 -12.17 13.01 -0.74
C ILE A 234 -13.68 13.23 -0.75
N ARG A 235 -14.45 12.62 0.16
CA ARG A 235 -15.89 12.85 0.27
C ARG A 235 -16.21 14.31 0.53
N ASP A 236 -15.53 14.92 1.49
CA ASP A 236 -15.73 16.33 1.84
C ASP A 236 -15.37 17.25 0.67
N LEU A 237 -14.27 16.94 -0.03
CA LEU A 237 -13.84 17.67 -1.22
C LEU A 237 -14.88 17.59 -2.34
N LEU A 238 -15.37 16.39 -2.65
CA LEU A 238 -16.36 16.15 -3.71
C LEU A 238 -17.72 16.76 -3.35
N GLY A 239 -18.14 16.67 -2.09
CA GLY A 239 -19.39 17.29 -1.62
C GLY A 239 -19.39 18.82 -1.71
N ALA A 240 -18.22 19.45 -1.58
CA ALA A 240 -18.05 20.89 -1.73
C ALA A 240 -17.63 21.32 -3.16
N PHE A 241 -17.47 20.36 -4.09
CA PHE A 241 -16.92 20.64 -5.41
C PHE A 241 -17.91 21.45 -6.27
N LYS A 242 -17.40 22.54 -6.84
CA LYS A 242 -18.12 23.40 -7.78
C LYS A 242 -17.20 23.68 -8.97
N VAL A 243 -17.78 23.68 -10.16
CA VAL A 243 -17.06 23.85 -11.42
C VAL A 243 -17.89 24.67 -12.38
N ASP A 244 -17.21 25.54 -13.14
CA ASP A 244 -17.76 26.46 -14.13
C ASP A 244 -17.69 25.92 -15.57
N ARG A 245 -17.26 24.67 -15.71
CA ARG A 245 -17.15 23.92 -16.97
C ARG A 245 -18.17 22.79 -16.99
N PRO A 246 -18.58 22.29 -18.17
CA PRO A 246 -19.50 21.18 -18.31
C PRO A 246 -18.85 19.83 -17.92
N VAL A 247 -18.46 19.69 -16.66
CA VAL A 247 -17.98 18.43 -16.08
C VAL A 247 -19.21 17.63 -15.65
N ALA A 248 -19.42 16.50 -16.29
CA ALA A 248 -20.56 15.64 -16.04
C ALA A 248 -20.31 14.69 -14.85
N ALA A 249 -19.07 14.22 -14.67
CA ALA A 249 -18.70 13.38 -13.54
C ALA A 249 -17.23 13.51 -13.15
N VAL A 250 -16.95 13.24 -11.87
CA VAL A 250 -15.61 13.04 -11.31
C VAL A 250 -15.62 11.70 -10.59
N PHE A 251 -14.68 10.82 -10.92
CA PHE A 251 -14.47 9.53 -10.25
C PHE A 251 -13.10 9.51 -9.60
N VAL A 252 -13.05 9.10 -8.33
CA VAL A 252 -11.81 8.90 -7.58
C VAL A 252 -11.70 7.44 -7.18
N HIS A 253 -10.74 6.76 -7.77
CA HIS A 253 -10.52 5.32 -7.66
C HIS A 253 -9.42 5.06 -6.64
N SER A 254 -9.77 4.51 -5.48
CA SER A 254 -8.81 3.98 -4.51
C SER A 254 -8.54 2.52 -4.81
N ILE A 255 -7.31 2.20 -5.25
CA ILE A 255 -6.93 0.90 -5.80
C ILE A 255 -5.92 0.22 -4.86
N GLN A 256 -6.26 -0.98 -4.41
CA GLN A 256 -5.37 -1.86 -3.67
C GLN A 256 -5.02 -3.08 -4.53
N TYR A 257 -3.73 -3.29 -4.77
CA TYR A 257 -3.24 -4.52 -5.39
C TYR A 257 -2.94 -5.53 -4.29
N ASN A 258 -3.58 -6.69 -4.33
CA ASN A 258 -3.38 -7.74 -3.36
C ASN A 258 -2.40 -8.78 -3.90
N GLU A 259 -1.37 -9.08 -3.11
CA GLU A 259 -0.49 -10.21 -3.40
C GLU A 259 -1.13 -11.51 -2.90
N VAL A 260 -1.79 -12.22 -3.81
CA VAL A 260 -2.49 -13.48 -3.58
C VAL A 260 -1.70 -14.69 -4.12
N ILE A 261 -1.95 -15.86 -3.53
CA ILE A 261 -1.17 -17.08 -3.76
C ILE A 261 -1.87 -18.01 -4.76
N ASP A 262 -3.19 -17.93 -4.83
CA ASP A 262 -4.10 -18.87 -5.49
C ASP A 262 -4.75 -18.31 -6.76
N THR A 263 -4.63 -17.01 -7.02
CA THR A 263 -5.15 -16.38 -8.24
C THR A 263 -4.07 -15.57 -8.94
N SER A 264 -4.26 -15.29 -10.24
CA SER A 264 -3.26 -14.59 -11.06
C SER A 264 -3.11 -13.12 -10.68
N TRP A 265 -4.16 -12.49 -10.18
CA TRP A 265 -4.17 -11.12 -9.64
C TRP A 265 -5.45 -10.90 -8.86
N GLU A 266 -5.38 -10.10 -7.80
CA GLU A 266 -6.53 -9.63 -7.05
C GLU A 266 -6.36 -8.12 -6.83
N VAL A 267 -7.42 -7.38 -7.14
CA VAL A 267 -7.45 -5.91 -7.01
C VAL A 267 -8.75 -5.53 -6.34
N ASP A 268 -8.65 -4.71 -5.30
CA ASP A 268 -9.80 -4.01 -4.76
C ASP A 268 -9.85 -2.59 -5.32
N GLU A 269 -11.04 -2.17 -5.75
CA GLU A 269 -11.29 -0.81 -6.21
C GLU A 269 -12.44 -0.21 -5.41
N THR A 270 -12.18 0.88 -4.70
CA THR A 270 -13.20 1.68 -4.01
C THR A 270 -13.33 3.01 -4.73
N VAL A 271 -14.52 3.28 -5.27
CA VAL A 271 -14.78 4.48 -6.07
C VAL A 271 -15.61 5.46 -5.28
N GLN A 272 -15.16 6.71 -5.22
CA GLN A 272 -16.00 7.84 -4.87
C GLN A 272 -16.32 8.64 -6.11
N TRP A 273 -17.50 9.25 -6.14
CA TRP A 273 -17.94 10.00 -7.30
C TRP A 273 -18.62 11.31 -6.93
N TRP A 274 -18.62 12.22 -7.90
CA TRP A 274 -19.44 13.41 -7.93
C TRP A 274 -20.06 13.51 -9.32
N TYR A 275 -21.35 13.86 -9.38
CA TYR A 275 -22.04 14.15 -10.63
C TYR A 275 -22.28 15.64 -10.76
N GLY A 276 -22.08 16.14 -11.97
CA GLY A 276 -22.40 17.51 -12.32
C GLY A 276 -23.90 17.75 -12.43
N PRO A 277 -24.31 18.96 -12.85
CA PRO A 277 -25.73 19.34 -12.96
C PRO A 277 -26.56 18.44 -13.88
N MET A 278 -25.92 17.71 -14.79
CA MET A 278 -26.58 16.74 -15.66
C MET A 278 -27.06 15.49 -14.93
N GLY A 279 -26.64 15.29 -13.67
CA GLY A 279 -26.97 14.12 -12.88
C GLY A 279 -26.13 12.89 -13.25
N GLU A 280 -26.57 11.73 -12.79
CA GLU A 280 -25.94 10.45 -13.10
C GLU A 280 -25.95 10.18 -14.60
N ILE A 281 -24.78 9.81 -15.14
CA ILE A 281 -24.61 9.54 -16.56
C ILE A 281 -24.83 8.06 -16.80
N ALA A 282 -25.97 7.70 -17.42
CA ALA A 282 -26.21 6.34 -17.85
C ALA A 282 -25.07 5.87 -18.78
N ASN A 283 -24.62 4.63 -18.59
CA ASN A 283 -23.58 3.95 -19.39
C ASN A 283 -22.12 4.42 -19.22
N VAL A 284 -21.81 5.23 -18.21
CA VAL A 284 -20.41 5.44 -17.79
C VAL A 284 -20.06 4.43 -16.70
N PRO A 285 -19.09 3.52 -16.93
CA PRO A 285 -18.70 2.56 -15.90
C PRO A 285 -18.06 3.30 -14.71
N GLN A 286 -18.59 3.05 -13.52
CA GLN A 286 -18.06 3.64 -12.28
C GLN A 286 -16.70 3.03 -11.90
N TRP A 287 -16.49 1.74 -12.20
CA TRP A 287 -15.24 1.03 -11.95
C TRP A 287 -14.35 1.04 -13.18
N LEU A 288 -13.05 1.25 -12.96
CA LEU A 288 -12.03 1.28 -14.00
C LEU A 288 -11.36 -0.09 -14.18
N VAL A 289 -11.17 -0.84 -13.09
CA VAL A 289 -10.39 -2.09 -13.07
C VAL A 289 -11.30 -3.30 -12.90
N VAL A 290 -12.34 -3.18 -12.08
CA VAL A 290 -13.28 -4.27 -11.83
C VAL A 290 -14.27 -4.39 -13.00
N PRO A 291 -14.43 -5.58 -13.62
CA PRO A 291 -15.36 -5.75 -14.73
C PRO A 291 -16.79 -5.32 -14.36
N PRO A 292 -17.56 -4.69 -15.28
CA PRO A 292 -18.89 -4.13 -15.00
C PRO A 292 -19.93 -5.14 -14.50
N HIS A 293 -19.70 -6.44 -14.74
CA HIS A 293 -20.60 -7.53 -14.37
C HIS A 293 -20.17 -8.27 -13.11
N THR A 294 -19.07 -7.85 -12.47
CA THR A 294 -18.63 -8.43 -11.21
C THR A 294 -19.54 -7.91 -10.10
N ALA A 295 -20.13 -8.81 -9.30
CA ALA A 295 -20.88 -8.43 -8.12
C ALA A 295 -19.94 -7.68 -7.15
N GLY A 296 -20.08 -6.36 -7.07
CA GLY A 296 -19.30 -5.52 -6.18
C GLY A 296 -19.74 -5.67 -4.72
N ILE A 297 -18.81 -5.40 -3.80
CA ILE A 297 -19.14 -5.23 -2.38
C ILE A 297 -19.27 -3.72 -2.13
N HIS A 298 -20.41 -3.26 -1.62
CA HIS A 298 -20.63 -1.84 -1.26
C HIS A 298 -19.97 -1.47 0.08
N ARG A 299 -18.70 -1.85 0.25
CA ARG A 299 -17.87 -1.51 1.41
C ARG A 299 -16.49 -1.13 0.91
N ALA A 300 -15.83 -0.24 1.63
CA ALA A 300 -14.47 0.11 1.27
C ALA A 300 -13.50 -1.03 1.60
N HIS A 301 -12.45 -1.18 0.80
CA HIS A 301 -11.52 -2.32 0.92
C HIS A 301 -10.79 -2.39 2.27
N TRP A 302 -10.53 -1.25 2.91
CA TRP A 302 -9.97 -1.19 4.27
C TRP A 302 -10.93 -1.63 5.38
N GLU A 303 -12.15 -2.05 5.04
CA GLU A 303 -13.13 -2.65 5.95
C GLU A 303 -13.34 -4.15 5.73
N ILE A 304 -12.76 -4.70 4.65
CA ILE A 304 -12.91 -6.10 4.24
C ILE A 304 -11.82 -6.96 4.87
N TYR A 305 -10.58 -6.47 4.89
CA TYR A 305 -9.43 -7.20 5.43
C TYR A 305 -9.18 -6.79 6.90
N PRO A 306 -8.84 -7.75 7.79
CA PRO A 306 -8.62 -7.55 9.24
C PRO A 306 -7.19 -7.12 9.60
#